data_AF-A0A507CKD8-F1
#
_entry.id   AF-A0A507CKD8-F1
#
_cell.length_a   1.000
_cell.length_b   1.000
_cell.length_c   1.000
_cell.angle_alpha   90.00
_cell.angle_beta   90.00
_cell.angle_gamma   90.00
#
_symmetry.space_group_name_H-M   'P 1'
#
loop_
_entity.id
_entity.type
_entity.pdbx_description
1 polymer ?
#
loop_
_entity_poly.entity_id
_entity_poly.type
_entity_poly.pdbx_seq_one_letter_code
_entity_poly.pdbx_strand_id
1 'polypeptide(L)'
;MASVSDQLVGGLLLFVALFVFIYYTTWALIMPFVNPSHPTQSLFLPREWAIRIPVAILLVALTLIFTFIHIVTTRAVMKKKAK
;
A
#
# COMPACT_ATOMS: atom_id res chain seq x y z
N MET A 1 -8.47 -24.42 17.57
CA MET A 1 -7.17 -23.77 17.85
C MET A 1 -6.43 -23.73 16.52
N ALA A 2 -5.88 -22.58 16.11
CA ALA A 2 -5.08 -22.51 14.89
C ALA A 2 -3.92 -23.52 14.97
N SER A 3 -3.57 -24.15 13.84
CA SER A 3 -2.44 -25.09 13.80
C SER A 3 -1.15 -24.35 14.19
N VAL A 4 -0.18 -25.06 14.77
CA VAL A 4 1.16 -24.49 15.05
C VAL A 4 1.78 -23.92 13.77
N SER A 5 1.48 -24.51 12.61
CA SER A 5 1.85 -23.99 11.30
C SER A 5 1.25 -22.60 11.03
N ASP A 6 -0.04 -22.41 11.33
CA ASP A 6 -0.73 -21.14 11.11
C ASP A 6 -0.16 -20.03 12.02
N GLN A 7 0.20 -20.38 13.25
CA GLN A 7 0.82 -19.46 14.21
C GLN A 7 2.23 -19.04 13.77
N LEU A 8 3.04 -19.97 13.25
CA LEU A 8 4.36 -19.67 12.69
C LEU A 8 4.28 -18.75 11.47
N VAL A 9 3.36 -19.03 10.55
CA VAL A 9 3.15 -18.18 9.37
C VAL A 9 2.66 -16.80 9.78
N GLY A 10 1.72 -16.72 10.72
CA GLY A 10 1.26 -15.45 11.28
C GLY A 10 2.40 -14.65 11.93
N GLY A 11 3.24 -15.31 12.74
CA GLY A 11 4.41 -14.69 13.36
C GLY A 11 5.43 -14.16 12.34
N LEU A 12 5.70 -14.94 11.30
CA LEU A 12 6.59 -14.53 10.21
C LEU A 12 6.04 -13.32 9.45
N LEU A 13 4.75 -13.34 9.11
CA LEU A 13 4.08 -12.23 8.44
C LEU A 13 4.11 -10.95 9.28
N LEU A 14 3.91 -11.06 10.60
CA LEU A 14 4.02 -9.93 11.52
C LEU A 14 5.44 -9.38 11.59
N PHE A 15 6.45 -10.24 11.65
CA PHE A 15 7.85 -9.82 11.64
C PHE A 15 8.20 -9.07 10.35
N VAL A 16 7.80 -9.60 9.19
CA VAL A 16 8.00 -8.95 7.90
C VAL A 16 7.26 -7.61 7.85
N ALA A 17 6.01 -7.55 8.31
CA ALA A 17 5.26 -6.31 8.37
C ALA A 17 5.93 -5.25 9.25
N LEU A 18 6.45 -5.64 10.42
CA LEU A 18 7.22 -4.78 11.31
C LEU A 18 8.47 -4.23 10.63
N PHE A 19 9.24 -5.09 9.97
CA PHE A 19 10.45 -4.69 9.27
C PHE A 19 10.16 -3.67 8.16
N VAL A 20 9.16 -3.95 7.32
CA VAL A 20 8.72 -3.04 6.25
C VAL A 20 8.20 -1.73 6.83
N PHE A 21 7.44 -1.78 7.92
CA PHE A 21 6.89 -0.60 8.58
C PHE A 21 8.01 0.32 9.10
N ILE A 22 9.02 -0.23 9.79
CA ILE A 22 10.14 0.56 10.30
C ILE A 22 10.91 1.19 9.14
N TYR A 23 11.27 0.40 8.12
CA TYR A 23 11.98 0.89 6.94
C TYR A 23 11.22 2.06 6.28
N TYR A 24 9.92 1.88 6.05
CA TYR A 24 9.09 2.89 5.40
C TYR A 24 8.89 4.14 6.29
N THR A 25 8.71 3.95 7.60
CA THR A 25 8.53 5.06 8.55
C THR A 25 9.79 5.90 8.66
N THR A 26 10.96 5.27 8.76
CA THR A 26 12.25 5.97 8.71
C THR A 26 12.43 6.68 7.37
N TRP A 27 12.11 6.03 6.26
CA TRP A 27 12.24 6.62 4.94
C TRP A 27 11.31 7.82 4.71
N ALA A 28 10.07 7.78 5.21
CA ALA A 28 9.10 8.85 5.03
C ALA A 28 9.28 10.01 6.03
N LEU A 29 9.58 9.71 7.30
CA LEU A 29 9.62 10.71 8.37
C LEU A 29 11.03 11.22 8.68
N ILE A 30 12.06 10.38 8.65
CA ILE A 30 13.40 10.75 9.11
C ILE A 30 14.26 11.30 7.97
N MET A 31 14.21 10.67 6.79
CA MET A 31 15.00 11.09 5.63
C MET A 31 14.82 12.54 5.14
N PRO A 32 13.67 13.24 5.27
CA PRO A 32 13.61 14.66 4.91
C PRO A 32 14.53 15.56 5.75
N PHE A 33 14.98 15.10 6.92
CA PHE A 33 15.87 15.83 7.81
C PHE A 33 17.36 15.44 7.64
N VAL A 34 17.66 14.43 6.83
CA VAL A 34 19.04 13.94 6.59
C VAL A 34 19.66 14.66 5.40
N ASN A 35 20.91 15.11 5.55
CA ASN A 35 21.63 15.77 4.47
C ASN A 35 21.85 14.82 3.28
N PRO A 36 21.63 15.27 2.04
CA PRO A 36 21.71 14.43 0.84
C PRO A 36 23.13 13.94 0.51
N SER A 37 24.16 14.52 1.12
CA SER A 37 25.57 14.15 0.92
C SER A 37 26.03 12.93 1.72
N HIS A 38 25.14 12.30 2.51
CA HIS A 38 25.48 11.12 3.29
C HIS A 38 25.45 9.83 2.46
N PRO A 39 26.43 8.91 2.63
CA PRO A 39 26.48 7.65 1.91
C PRO A 39 25.29 6.72 2.21
N THR A 40 24.60 6.92 3.35
CA THR A 40 23.37 6.19 3.72
C THR A 40 22.20 6.49 2.78
N GLN A 41 22.25 7.59 2.01
CA GLN A 41 21.25 7.92 0.99
C GLN A 41 21.16 6.85 -0.10
N SER A 42 22.22 6.06 -0.33
CA SER A 42 22.21 4.96 -1.32
C SER A 42 21.26 3.80 -0.94
N LEU A 43 20.96 3.65 0.35
CA LEU A 43 20.04 2.62 0.86
C LEU A 43 18.57 3.03 0.73
N PHE A 44 18.29 4.29 0.43
CA PHE A 44 16.95 4.85 0.38
C PHE A 44 16.68 5.46 -0.99
N LEU A 45 15.51 5.18 -1.57
CA LEU A 45 15.11 5.84 -2.82
C LEU A 45 14.98 7.37 -2.61
N PRO A 46 15.04 8.17 -3.70
CA PRO A 46 14.84 9.60 -3.61
C PRO A 46 13.53 9.94 -2.86
N ARG A 47 13.60 10.93 -1.97
CA ARG A 47 12.50 11.37 -1.08
C ARG A 47 11.13 11.54 -1.74
N GLU A 48 11.10 11.92 -3.00
CA GLU A 48 9.86 12.05 -3.79
C GLU A 48 9.06 10.74 -3.88
N TRP A 49 9.73 9.59 -3.86
CA TRP A 49 9.08 8.29 -3.94
C TRP A 49 8.35 7.90 -2.65
N ALA A 50 8.78 8.41 -1.49
CA ALA A 50 8.07 8.19 -0.22
C ALA A 50 6.66 8.80 -0.22
N ILE A 51 6.42 9.82 -1.05
CA ILE A 51 5.09 10.44 -1.21
C ILE A 51 4.35 9.84 -2.41
N ARG A 52 5.05 9.57 -3.51
CA ARG A 52 4.43 9.05 -4.75
C ARG A 52 3.84 7.66 -4.56
N ILE A 53 4.47 6.78 -3.78
CA ILE A 53 4.00 5.39 -3.60
C ILE A 53 2.60 5.35 -2.95
N PRO A 54 2.34 5.98 -1.79
CA PRO A 54 1.00 6.00 -1.17
C PRO A 54 -0.04 6.64 -2.07
N VAL A 55 0.31 7.73 -2.76
CA VAL A 55 -0.59 8.42 -3.68
C VAL A 55 -0.96 7.53 -4.86
N ALA A 56 0.01 6.83 -5.46
CA ALA A 56 -0.26 5.90 -6.55
C ALA A 56 -1.19 4.76 -6.12
N ILE A 57 -0.96 4.18 -4.93
CA ILE A 57 -1.83 3.14 -4.36
C ILE A 57 -3.24 3.68 -4.16
N LEU A 58 -3.38 4.88 -3.59
CA LEU A 58 -4.67 5.52 -3.36
C LEU A 58 -5.42 5.76 -4.68
N LEU A 59 -4.73 6.30 -5.69
CA LEU A 59 -5.33 6.53 -7.01
C LEU A 59 -5.80 5.23 -7.65
N VAL A 60 -4.96 4.18 -7.64
CA VAL A 60 -5.34 2.87 -8.18
C VAL A 60 -6.56 2.31 -7.44
N ALA A 61 -6.56 2.35 -6.11
CA ALA A 61 -7.68 1.88 -5.30
C ALA A 61 -8.97 2.65 -5.63
N LEU A 62 -8.89 3.98 -5.71
CA LEU A 62 -10.02 4.83 -6.08
C LEU A 62 -10.53 4.50 -7.48
N THR A 63 -9.65 4.41 -8.48
CA THR A 63 -10.03 4.04 -9.85
C THR A 63 -10.75 2.70 -9.90
N LEU A 64 -10.27 1.70 -9.15
CA LEU A 64 -10.92 0.39 -9.06
C LEU A 64 -12.31 0.49 -8.43
N ILE A 65 -12.47 1.25 -7.33
CA ILE A 65 -13.75 1.46 -6.66
C ILE A 65 -14.75 2.16 -7.60
N PHE A 66 -14.35 3.27 -8.22
CA PHE A 66 -15.21 4.01 -9.14
C PHE A 66 -15.63 3.17 -10.34
N THR A 67 -14.69 2.40 -10.91
CA THR A 67 -14.97 1.50 -12.04
C THR A 67 -15.97 0.42 -11.63
N PHE A 68 -15.77 -0.19 -10.46
CA PHE A 68 -16.68 -1.21 -9.94
C PHE A 68 -18.09 -0.67 -9.73
N ILE A 69 -18.23 0.49 -9.08
CA ILE A 69 -19.53 1.16 -8.87
C ILE A 69 -20.20 1.42 -10.22
N HIS A 70 -19.46 2.00 -11.18
CA HIS A 70 -19.98 2.30 -12.51
C HIS A 70 -20.52 1.05 -13.23
N ILE A 71 -19.79 -0.06 -13.17
CA ILE A 71 -20.19 -1.34 -13.78
C ILE A 71 -21.47 -1.88 -13.11
N VAL A 72 -21.53 -1.89 -11.77
CA VAL A 72 -22.67 -2.43 -11.03
C VAL A 72 -23.94 -1.60 -11.27
N THR A 73 -23.84 -0.27 -11.23
CA THR A 73 -24.98 0.62 -11.51
C THR A 73 -25.48 0.45 -12.93
N THR A 74 -24.60 0.43 -13.93
CA THR A 74 -24.99 0.26 -15.34
C THR A 74 -25.70 -1.07 -15.57
N ARG A 75 -25.19 -2.16 -15.00
CA ARG A 75 -25.83 -3.48 -15.07
C ARG A 75 -27.20 -3.51 -14.38
N ALA A 76 -27.34 -2.84 -13.24
CA ALA A 76 -28.62 -2.76 -12.53
C ALA A 76 -29.68 -2.00 -13.35
N VAL A 77 -29.29 -0.88 -13.99
CA VAL A 77 -30.17 -0.10 -14.87
C VAL A 77 -30.62 -0.93 -16.08
N MET A 78 -29.70 -1.65 -16.73
CA MET A 78 -30.03 -2.52 -17.86
C MET A 78 -31.03 -3.62 -17.48
N LYS A 79 -30.85 -4.27 -16.33
CA LYS A 79 -31.79 -5.28 -15.84
C LYS A 79 -33.18 -4.71 -15.56
N LYS A 80 -33.28 -3.48 -15.04
CA LYS A 80 -34.56 -2.80 -14.79
C LYS A 80 -35.26 -2.43 -16.10
N LYS A 81 -34.51 -2.09 -17.16
CA LYS A 81 -35.06 -1.74 -18.47
C LYS A 81 -35.51 -2.97 -19.29
N ALA A 82 -34.96 -4.14 -18.99
CA ALA A 82 -35.30 -5.40 -19.65
C ALA A 82 -36.48 -6.16 -19.00
N LYS A 83 -37.08 -5.62 -17.94
CA LYS A 83 -38.24 -6.17 -17.23
C LYS A 83 -39.42 -5.22 -17.38
#